data_AF-A6H780-F1
#
_entry.id   AF-A6H780-F1
#
_cell.length_a   1.000
_cell.length_b   1.000
_cell.length_c   1.000
_cell.angle_alpha   90.00
_cell.angle_beta   90.00
_cell.angle_gamma   90.00
#
_symmetry.space_group_name_H-M   'P 1'
#
loop_
_entity.id
_entity.type
_entity.pdbx_description
1 polymer ?
#
loop_
_entity_poly.entity_id
_entity_poly.type
_entity_poly.pdbx_seq_one_letter_code
_entity_poly.pdbx_strand_id
1 'polypeptide(L)'
;MDQTPRRMLGQPLSSPATQPKKRSTSVMFFFSKVSWNLRLQKQEPLKNVFFILAETARDPSVKKRHMVMRGLGTMACETPDKVRKYKKIILDLLVHGLYDPVSSEVIHESMKTLTIILGKMQGKALGSFFIDITLQTRTLLDDENDSLRYSAFVLFGQLADLAGRKWKSFFTRQVKQTQDSLLTHLQDRNPQVAKACKTTFRACSPYLRQSKDYSFQNEEDQRNPKLCRQLSHYHPELLQFFYANKIL
;
A
#
# COMPACT_ATOMS: atom_id res chain seq x y z
N MET A 1 -9.02 -29.83 85.28
CA MET A 1 -7.56 -30.03 85.49
C MET A 1 -6.97 -30.22 84.10
N ASP A 2 -6.68 -29.15 83.37
CA ASP A 2 -5.57 -28.19 83.55
C ASP A 2 -4.27 -28.73 82.95
N GLN A 3 -3.88 -28.19 81.79
CA GLN A 3 -2.59 -27.51 81.56
C GLN A 3 -2.33 -27.27 80.07
N THR A 4 -2.25 -25.99 79.72
CA THR A 4 -1.40 -25.47 78.63
C THR A 4 -0.08 -25.02 79.27
N PRO A 5 1.03 -24.90 78.52
CA PRO A 5 1.35 -23.57 77.98
C PRO A 5 1.99 -23.55 76.58
N ARG A 6 1.59 -22.51 75.80
CA ARG A 6 2.37 -21.56 74.96
C ARG A 6 3.85 -21.93 74.69
N ARG A 7 4.47 -21.75 73.51
CA ARG A 7 4.45 -20.71 72.45
C ARG A 7 5.68 -21.06 71.54
N MET A 8 5.70 -21.04 70.21
CA MET A 8 5.82 -19.86 69.33
C MET A 8 6.14 -20.29 67.89
N LEU A 9 5.53 -19.58 66.94
CA LEU A 9 6.08 -19.12 65.66
C LEU A 9 6.38 -20.14 64.54
N GLY A 10 5.53 -20.16 63.50
CA GLY A 10 5.89 -20.71 62.19
C GLY A 10 4.72 -21.03 61.24
N GLN A 11 4.15 -20.00 60.60
CA GLN A 11 3.50 -19.98 59.27
C GLN A 11 2.36 -20.98 58.90
N PRO A 12 1.20 -20.47 58.43
CA PRO A 12 0.32 -21.21 57.52
C PRO A 12 0.40 -20.72 56.07
N LEU A 13 0.12 -21.66 55.16
CA LEU A 13 -0.32 -21.53 53.75
C LEU A 13 0.72 -21.19 52.67
N SER A 14 1.20 -22.24 51.99
CA SER A 14 1.66 -22.18 50.59
C SER A 14 0.46 -22.28 49.65
N SER A 15 -0.14 -21.13 49.32
CA SER A 15 -1.01 -20.96 48.16
C SER A 15 -0.19 -20.98 46.86
N PRO A 16 -0.76 -21.41 45.71
CA PRO A 16 -0.06 -21.44 44.44
C PRO A 16 0.37 -20.03 44.03
N ALA A 17 1.67 -19.85 43.81
CA ALA A 17 2.26 -18.59 43.39
C ALA A 17 1.67 -18.17 42.04
N THR A 18 0.67 -17.30 42.10
CA THR A 18 0.15 -16.56 40.96
C THR A 18 1.23 -15.55 40.58
N GLN A 19 1.95 -15.83 39.50
CA GLN A 19 2.94 -14.95 38.91
C GLN A 19 2.37 -13.53 38.75
N PRO A 20 3.07 -12.48 39.23
CA PRO A 20 2.58 -11.12 39.07
C PRO A 20 2.72 -10.72 37.59
N LYS A 21 1.58 -10.49 36.94
CA LYS A 21 1.46 -9.73 35.68
C LYS A 21 2.01 -8.32 35.91
N LYS A 22 3.33 -8.16 35.80
CA LYS A 22 4.03 -6.88 35.86
C LYS A 22 4.92 -6.76 34.62
N ARG A 23 4.32 -6.24 33.53
CA ARG A 23 4.99 -5.45 32.45
C ARG A 23 4.06 -5.07 31.28
N SER A 24 2.74 -4.97 31.49
CA SER A 24 1.83 -4.45 30.45
C SER A 24 1.72 -2.91 30.43
N THR A 25 2.41 -2.20 31.32
CA THR A 25 2.21 -0.75 31.52
C THR A 25 3.26 0.12 30.82
N SER A 26 4.36 -0.46 30.32
CA SER A 26 5.43 0.34 29.68
C SER A 26 5.13 0.71 28.22
N VAL A 27 4.38 -0.13 27.50
CA VAL A 27 4.08 0.07 26.07
C VAL A 27 2.94 1.08 25.84
N MET A 28 2.11 1.32 26.85
CA MET A 28 0.93 2.21 26.73
C MET A 28 1.29 3.70 26.81
N PHE A 29 2.51 4.04 27.23
CA PHE A 29 2.98 5.43 27.37
C PHE A 29 3.58 6.04 26.09
N PHE A 30 3.38 5.41 24.92
CA PHE A 30 4.05 5.79 23.68
C PHE A 30 3.24 6.69 22.74
N PHE A 31 1.91 6.77 22.89
CA PHE A 31 1.04 7.25 21.80
C PHE A 31 0.05 8.37 22.16
N SER A 32 0.41 9.25 23.10
CA SER A 32 -0.30 10.55 23.24
C SER A 32 0.41 11.62 22.41
N LYS A 33 -0.34 12.63 21.96
CA LYS A 33 0.14 13.81 21.22
C LYS A 33 1.33 14.52 21.92
N VAL A 34 1.47 14.32 23.22
CA VAL A 34 2.56 14.84 24.05
C VAL A 34 3.77 13.89 24.05
N SER A 35 3.58 12.57 24.00
CA SER A 35 4.66 11.58 24.16
C SER A 35 5.58 11.41 22.95
N TRP A 36 5.11 11.68 21.73
CA TRP A 36 5.98 11.62 20.54
C TRP A 36 7.04 12.72 20.59
N ASN A 37 6.61 13.95 20.89
CA ASN A 37 7.49 15.09 21.09
C ASN A 37 8.38 14.92 22.33
N LEU A 38 7.86 14.35 23.43
CA LEU A 38 8.63 14.10 24.65
C LEU A 38 9.74 13.04 24.47
N ARG A 39 9.52 11.98 23.69
CA ARG A 39 10.54 10.94 23.43
C ARG A 39 11.56 11.37 22.39
N LEU A 40 11.16 12.22 21.45
CA LEU A 40 12.12 12.88 20.56
C LEU A 40 13.02 13.87 21.31
N GLN A 41 12.53 14.44 22.41
CA GLN A 41 13.33 15.22 23.36
C GLN A 41 14.24 14.32 24.22
N LYS A 42 13.73 13.20 24.73
CA LYS A 42 14.53 12.17 25.42
C LYS A 42 15.25 11.27 24.41
N GLN A 43 16.30 11.80 23.77
CA GLN A 43 17.42 11.19 23.02
C GLN A 43 17.49 9.66 22.76
N GLU A 44 16.39 8.92 22.66
CA GLU A 44 16.39 7.54 22.17
C GLU A 44 16.67 7.60 20.68
N PRO A 45 17.63 6.80 20.17
CA PRO A 45 17.90 6.75 18.75
C PRO A 45 16.61 6.41 18.02
N LEU A 46 16.18 7.27 17.08
CA LEU A 46 14.97 7.05 16.26
C LEU A 46 14.92 5.66 15.62
N LYS A 47 16.08 5.03 15.38
CA LYS A 47 16.20 3.64 14.93
C LYS A 47 15.56 2.63 15.91
N ASN A 48 15.75 2.82 17.22
CA ASN A 48 15.18 1.96 18.26
C ASN A 48 13.66 2.11 18.31
N VAL A 49 13.15 3.33 18.12
CA VAL A 49 11.71 3.58 18.04
C VAL A 49 11.09 2.82 16.87
N PHE A 50 11.71 2.85 15.68
CA PHE A 50 11.20 2.10 14.54
C PHE A 50 11.26 0.58 14.72
N PHE A 51 12.27 0.07 15.43
CA PHE A 51 12.33 -1.35 15.79
C PHE A 51 11.12 -1.75 16.66
N ILE A 52 10.85 -0.97 17.72
CA ILE A 52 9.70 -1.21 18.60
C ILE A 52 8.38 -1.13 17.82
N LEU A 53 8.25 -0.16 16.89
CA LEU A 53 7.07 -0.06 16.03
C LEU A 53 6.91 -1.27 15.11
N ALA A 54 8.01 -1.81 14.57
CA ALA A 54 7.98 -2.99 13.72
C ALA A 54 7.54 -4.25 14.49
N GLU A 55 8.04 -4.43 15.71
CA GLU A 55 7.57 -5.51 16.59
C GLU A 55 6.09 -5.33 16.95
N THR A 56 5.70 -4.10 17.31
CA THR A 56 4.32 -3.78 17.69
C THR A 56 3.35 -3.92 16.51
N ALA A 57 3.79 -3.66 15.28
CA ALA A 57 3.02 -3.86 14.06
C ALA A 57 2.70 -5.33 13.79
N ARG A 58 3.41 -6.26 14.43
CA ARG A 58 3.19 -7.72 14.36
C ARG A 58 2.55 -8.29 15.62
N ASP A 59 2.15 -7.44 16.56
CA ASP A 59 1.56 -7.88 17.82
C ASP A 59 0.22 -8.58 17.61
N PRO A 60 -0.11 -9.64 18.38
CA PRO A 60 -1.41 -10.30 18.31
C PRO A 60 -2.60 -9.34 18.51
N SER A 61 -2.41 -8.24 19.24
CA SER A 61 -3.43 -7.24 19.50
C SER A 61 -3.67 -6.32 18.29
N VAL A 62 -4.84 -6.43 17.68
CA VAL A 62 -5.36 -5.52 16.65
C VAL A 62 -5.21 -4.06 17.06
N LYS A 63 -5.58 -3.73 18.31
CA LYS A 63 -5.50 -2.37 18.86
C LYS A 63 -4.08 -1.82 18.80
N LYS A 64 -3.07 -2.62 19.13
CA LYS A 64 -1.68 -2.17 19.08
C LYS A 64 -1.21 -1.95 17.64
N ARG A 65 -1.52 -2.87 16.73
CA ARG A 65 -1.19 -2.71 15.30
C ARG A 65 -1.85 -1.47 14.70
N HIS A 66 -3.14 -1.26 14.96
CA HIS A 66 -3.86 -0.06 14.53
C HIS A 66 -3.23 1.23 15.09
N MET A 67 -2.86 1.24 16.38
CA MET A 67 -2.19 2.39 17.00
C MET A 67 -0.83 2.71 16.37
N VAL A 68 -0.08 1.69 15.89
CA VAL A 68 1.15 1.93 15.12
C VAL A 68 0.83 2.68 13.84
N MET A 69 -0.15 2.23 13.05
CA MET A 69 -0.53 2.87 11.79
C MET A 69 -0.97 4.32 12.01
N ARG A 70 -1.84 4.54 13.00
CA ARG A 70 -2.29 5.89 13.39
C ARG A 70 -1.15 6.79 13.87
N GLY A 71 -0.19 6.22 14.61
CA GLY A 71 1.01 6.92 15.07
C GLY A 71 1.89 7.38 13.90
N LEU A 72 2.05 6.55 12.87
CA LEU A 72 2.75 6.93 11.63
C LEU A 72 2.03 8.05 10.88
N GLY A 73 0.69 8.03 10.82
CA GLY A 73 -0.10 9.12 10.25
C GLY A 73 0.07 10.44 11.00
N THR A 74 0.08 10.37 12.33
CA THR A 74 0.36 11.53 13.18
C THR A 74 1.77 12.07 12.93
N MET A 75 2.78 11.21 12.84
CA MET A 75 4.16 11.60 12.49
C MET A 75 4.23 12.28 11.12
N ALA A 76 3.48 11.80 10.13
CA ALA A 76 3.40 12.41 8.80
C ALA A 76 2.78 13.80 8.83
N CYS A 77 1.85 14.05 9.75
CA CYS A 77 1.27 15.37 9.99
C CYS A 77 2.24 16.32 10.69
N GLU A 78 2.85 15.88 11.79
CA GLU A 78 3.60 16.76 12.70
C GLU A 78 5.08 16.92 12.32
N THR A 79 5.70 15.90 11.72
CA THR A 79 7.14 15.86 11.43
C THR A 79 7.46 15.32 10.02
N PRO A 80 7.04 16.03 8.95
CA PRO A 80 7.18 15.55 7.57
C PRO A 80 8.66 15.34 7.13
N ASP A 81 9.59 16.08 7.74
CA ASP A 81 11.04 15.93 7.59
C ASP A 81 11.54 14.55 8.05
N LYS A 82 11.01 14.02 9.16
CA LYS A 82 11.32 12.68 9.66
C LYS A 82 10.75 11.60 8.75
N VAL A 83 9.52 11.79 8.25
CA VAL A 83 8.93 10.86 7.30
C VAL A 83 9.78 10.74 6.04
N ARG A 84 10.33 11.85 5.56
CA ARG A 84 11.24 11.85 4.41
C ARG A 84 12.53 11.10 4.71
N LYS A 85 13.12 11.28 5.90
CA LYS A 85 14.37 10.61 6.32
C LYS A 85 14.20 9.10 6.47
N TYR A 86 13.07 8.65 7.03
CA TYR A 86 12.82 7.24 7.34
C TYR A 86 11.79 6.58 6.42
N LYS A 87 11.60 7.16 5.23
CA LYS A 87 10.55 6.76 4.26
C LYS A 87 10.48 5.25 4.02
N LYS A 88 11.62 4.58 3.79
CA LYS A 88 11.64 3.14 3.50
C LYS A 88 11.05 2.31 4.63
N ILE A 89 11.42 2.63 5.87
CA ILE A 89 10.94 1.92 7.07
C ILE A 89 9.45 2.19 7.29
N ILE A 90 9.02 3.43 7.13
CA ILE A 90 7.61 3.81 7.30
C ILE A 90 6.73 3.14 6.25
N LEU A 91 7.15 3.12 4.98
CA LEU A 91 6.41 2.45 3.92
C LEU A 91 6.35 0.93 4.14
N ASP A 92 7.43 0.32 4.63
CA ASP A 92 7.45 -1.10 4.98
C ASP A 92 6.41 -1.45 6.05
N LEU A 93 6.33 -0.65 7.13
CA LEU A 93 5.34 -0.81 8.19
C LEU A 93 3.90 -0.64 7.67
N LEU A 94 3.67 0.34 6.80
CA LEU A 94 2.34 0.59 6.26
C LEU A 94 1.91 -0.46 5.26
N VAL A 95 2.81 -0.94 4.40
CA VAL A 95 2.54 -2.08 3.53
C VAL A 95 2.24 -3.31 4.37
N HIS A 96 2.98 -3.56 5.45
CA HIS A 96 2.64 -4.64 6.38
C HIS A 96 1.22 -4.49 6.96
N GLY A 97 0.82 -3.28 7.37
CA GLY A 97 -0.53 -3.00 7.84
C GLY A 97 -1.63 -3.09 6.77
N LEU A 98 -1.32 -2.85 5.49
CA LEU A 98 -2.25 -3.05 4.37
C LEU A 98 -2.61 -4.54 4.16
N TYR A 99 -1.68 -5.43 4.50
CA TYR A 99 -1.85 -6.88 4.43
C TYR A 99 -2.19 -7.48 5.80
N ASP A 100 -2.81 -6.72 6.71
CA ASP A 100 -3.23 -7.26 8.00
C ASP A 100 -4.18 -8.45 7.78
N PRO A 101 -3.87 -9.63 8.35
CA PRO A 101 -4.59 -10.85 8.01
C PRO A 101 -6.00 -10.93 8.61
N VAL A 102 -6.34 -10.07 9.57
CA VAL A 102 -7.55 -10.22 10.40
C VAL A 102 -8.36 -8.93 10.51
N SER A 103 -7.75 -7.76 10.43
CA SER A 103 -8.39 -6.50 10.81
C SER A 103 -8.51 -5.49 9.68
N SER A 104 -9.75 -5.29 9.22
CA SER A 104 -10.13 -4.18 8.33
C SER A 104 -9.81 -2.81 8.92
N GLU A 105 -9.86 -2.64 10.25
CA GLU A 105 -9.50 -1.38 10.92
C GLU A 105 -8.01 -1.04 10.77
N VAL A 106 -7.13 -2.05 10.79
CA VAL A 106 -5.69 -1.85 10.57
C VAL A 106 -5.43 -1.53 9.10
N ILE A 107 -6.07 -2.25 8.17
CA ILE A 107 -5.97 -2.00 6.73
C ILE A 107 -6.43 -0.57 6.40
N HIS A 108 -7.60 -0.18 6.91
CA HIS A 108 -8.18 1.14 6.69
C HIS A 108 -7.26 2.27 7.20
N GLU A 109 -6.74 2.14 8.42
CA GLU A 109 -5.85 3.15 8.98
C GLU A 109 -4.50 3.21 8.24
N SER A 110 -4.03 2.08 7.72
CA SER A 110 -2.85 2.00 6.86
C SER A 110 -3.07 2.75 5.54
N MET A 111 -4.21 2.55 4.86
CA MET A 111 -4.56 3.28 3.63
C MET A 111 -4.69 4.78 3.86
N LYS A 112 -5.37 5.19 4.94
CA LYS A 112 -5.48 6.61 5.32
C LYS A 112 -4.11 7.23 5.56
N THR A 113 -3.25 6.53 6.29
CA THR A 113 -1.90 7.01 6.58
C THR A 113 -1.05 7.09 5.31
N LEU A 114 -1.14 6.11 4.42
CA LEU A 114 -0.50 6.16 3.10
C LEU A 114 -1.00 7.36 2.31
N THR A 115 -2.30 7.61 2.24
CA THR A 115 -2.89 8.75 1.53
C THR A 115 -2.28 10.09 1.99
N ILE A 116 -2.10 10.26 3.31
CA ILE A 116 -1.46 11.44 3.90
C ILE A 116 0.02 11.54 3.49
N ILE A 117 0.77 10.45 3.58
CA ILE A 117 2.20 10.43 3.26
C ILE A 117 2.42 10.69 1.76
N LEU A 118 1.66 10.03 0.89
CA LEU A 118 1.74 10.17 -0.56
C LEU A 118 1.40 11.59 -1.00
N GLY A 119 0.38 12.21 -0.41
CA GLY A 119 0.04 13.62 -0.68
C GLY A 119 1.15 14.61 -0.31
N LYS A 120 2.06 14.23 0.59
CA LYS A 120 3.22 15.05 0.98
C LYS A 120 4.51 14.70 0.23
N MET A 121 4.51 13.61 -0.53
CA MET A 121 5.66 13.16 -1.30
C MET A 121 5.68 13.85 -2.68
N GLN A 122 6.14 15.10 -2.72
CA GLN A 122 6.32 15.90 -3.94
C GLN A 122 7.23 15.22 -4.99
N GLY A 123 6.68 14.34 -5.84
CA GLY A 123 7.38 13.70 -6.95
C GLY A 123 8.42 12.62 -6.58
N LYS A 124 8.47 12.18 -5.32
CA LYS A 124 9.45 11.18 -4.88
C LYS A 124 8.98 9.75 -5.16
N ALA A 125 9.67 9.06 -6.07
CA ALA A 125 9.36 7.68 -6.46
C ALA A 125 9.18 6.74 -5.26
N LEU A 126 8.10 5.96 -5.26
CA LEU A 126 7.81 4.96 -4.21
C LEU A 126 8.75 3.74 -4.25
N GLY A 127 9.53 3.57 -5.32
CA GLY A 127 10.34 2.37 -5.50
C GLY A 127 9.43 1.15 -5.70
N SER A 128 9.85 -0.02 -5.20
CA SER A 128 9.10 -1.27 -5.30
C SER A 128 7.77 -1.25 -4.54
N PHE A 129 7.67 -0.47 -3.45
CA PHE A 129 6.42 -0.33 -2.68
C PHE A 129 5.24 0.13 -3.54
N PHE A 130 5.48 0.80 -4.67
CA PHE A 130 4.43 1.15 -5.62
C PHE A 130 3.61 -0.08 -6.04
N ILE A 131 4.28 -1.21 -6.30
CA ILE A 131 3.64 -2.45 -6.74
C ILE A 131 2.74 -2.98 -5.64
N ASP A 132 3.28 -3.19 -4.43
CA ASP A 132 2.55 -3.79 -3.31
C ASP A 132 1.33 -2.94 -2.92
N ILE A 133 1.52 -1.63 -2.80
CA ILE A 133 0.42 -0.71 -2.48
C ILE A 133 -0.63 -0.75 -3.59
N THR A 134 -0.24 -0.74 -4.87
CA THR A 134 -1.20 -0.78 -5.98
C THR A 134 -2.01 -2.07 -5.99
N LEU A 135 -1.33 -3.23 -5.85
CA LEU A 135 -1.99 -4.53 -5.88
C LEU A 135 -2.98 -4.67 -4.74
N GLN A 136 -2.59 -4.30 -3.52
CA GLN A 136 -3.46 -4.40 -2.35
C GLN A 136 -4.58 -3.34 -2.33
N THR A 137 -4.31 -2.13 -2.83
CA THR A 137 -5.37 -1.11 -2.94
C THR A 137 -6.45 -1.58 -3.91
N ARG A 138 -6.05 -2.21 -5.02
CA ARG A 138 -6.98 -2.73 -6.01
C ARG A 138 -7.95 -3.76 -5.45
N THR A 139 -7.47 -4.70 -4.62
CA THR A 139 -8.34 -5.75 -4.06
C THR A 139 -9.41 -5.20 -3.11
N LEU A 140 -9.22 -3.97 -2.62
CA LEU A 140 -10.12 -3.30 -1.69
C LEU A 140 -11.12 -2.35 -2.39
N LEU A 141 -11.07 -2.22 -3.72
CA LEU A 141 -11.99 -1.34 -4.46
C LEU A 141 -13.44 -1.81 -4.43
N ASP A 142 -13.64 -3.13 -4.36
CA ASP A 142 -14.96 -3.79 -4.34
C ASP A 142 -15.29 -4.38 -2.96
N ASP A 143 -14.61 -3.94 -1.90
CA ASP A 143 -14.85 -4.42 -0.53
C ASP A 143 -16.28 -4.08 -0.05
N GLU A 144 -16.92 -4.89 0.78
CA GLU A 144 -18.26 -4.58 1.29
C GLU A 144 -18.28 -3.35 2.22
N ASN A 145 -17.16 -3.03 2.87
CA ASN A 145 -17.03 -1.89 3.76
C ASN A 145 -16.80 -0.59 2.97
N ASP A 146 -17.79 0.30 3.00
CA ASP A 146 -17.75 1.62 2.39
C ASP A 146 -16.48 2.42 2.72
N SER A 147 -15.98 2.33 3.96
CA SER A 147 -14.78 3.07 4.38
C SER A 147 -13.50 2.51 3.72
N LEU A 148 -13.44 1.20 3.53
CA LEU A 148 -12.34 0.55 2.81
C LEU A 148 -12.41 0.90 1.32
N ARG A 149 -13.57 0.75 0.66
CA ARG A 149 -13.75 1.16 -0.74
C ARG A 149 -13.39 2.62 -0.95
N TYR A 150 -13.92 3.51 -0.12
CA TYR A 150 -13.61 4.95 -0.18
C TYR A 150 -12.11 5.21 -0.13
N SER A 151 -11.43 4.65 0.87
CA SER A 151 -9.98 4.83 1.06
C SER A 151 -9.19 4.20 -0.08
N ALA A 152 -9.63 3.07 -0.61
CA ALA A 152 -9.01 2.40 -1.73
C ALA A 152 -9.11 3.24 -3.00
N PHE A 153 -10.28 3.80 -3.34
CA PHE A 153 -10.41 4.70 -4.49
C PHE A 153 -9.50 5.92 -4.35
N VAL A 154 -9.50 6.58 -3.20
CA VAL A 154 -8.67 7.76 -2.96
C VAL A 154 -7.18 7.42 -3.15
N LEU A 155 -6.71 6.32 -2.55
CA LEU A 155 -5.32 5.89 -2.65
C LEU A 155 -4.95 5.47 -4.08
N PHE A 156 -5.82 4.73 -4.77
CA PHE A 156 -5.60 4.31 -6.16
C PHE A 156 -5.52 5.50 -7.12
N GLY A 157 -6.32 6.55 -6.88
CA GLY A 157 -6.26 7.80 -7.63
C GLY A 157 -4.93 8.51 -7.46
N GLN A 158 -4.41 8.61 -6.23
CA GLN A 158 -3.08 9.19 -5.99
C GLN A 158 -1.95 8.37 -6.62
N LEU A 159 -2.07 7.04 -6.67
CA LEU A 159 -1.09 6.19 -7.33
C LEU A 159 -1.03 6.45 -8.84
N ALA A 160 -2.12 6.89 -9.46
CA ALA A 160 -2.12 7.28 -10.87
C ALA A 160 -1.18 8.45 -11.17
N ASP A 161 -1.08 9.42 -10.26
CA ASP A 161 -0.14 10.54 -10.37
C ASP A 161 1.31 10.10 -10.07
N LEU A 162 1.48 9.10 -9.21
CA LEU A 162 2.79 8.63 -8.74
C LEU A 162 3.43 7.54 -9.61
N ALA A 163 2.70 6.92 -10.54
CA ALA A 163 3.24 5.86 -11.38
C ALA A 163 4.46 6.34 -12.20
N GLY A 164 4.40 7.59 -12.67
CA GLY A 164 5.45 8.20 -13.49
C GLY A 164 5.81 7.36 -14.71
N ARG A 165 6.99 7.58 -15.31
CA ARG A 165 7.44 6.77 -16.45
C ARG A 165 7.77 5.33 -16.08
N LYS A 166 8.37 5.12 -14.90
CA LYS A 166 8.86 3.80 -14.46
C LYS A 166 7.74 2.77 -14.30
N TRP A 167 6.63 3.16 -13.68
CA TRP A 167 5.54 2.23 -13.39
C TRP A 167 4.36 2.35 -14.34
N LYS A 168 4.46 3.19 -15.39
CA LYS A 168 3.36 3.45 -16.34
C LYS A 168 2.74 2.16 -16.90
N SER A 169 3.56 1.28 -17.47
CA SER A 169 3.07 0.02 -18.07
C SER A 169 2.39 -0.90 -17.05
N PHE A 170 3.01 -1.06 -15.88
CA PHE A 170 2.42 -1.84 -14.78
C PHE A 170 1.08 -1.25 -14.33
N PHE A 171 1.03 0.06 -14.09
CA PHE A 171 -0.17 0.74 -13.62
C PHE A 171 -1.27 0.76 -14.69
N THR A 172 -0.94 0.92 -15.98
CA THR A 172 -1.89 0.75 -17.10
C THR A 172 -2.58 -0.61 -17.03
N ARG A 173 -1.83 -1.69 -16.81
CA ARG A 173 -2.41 -3.02 -16.67
C ARG A 173 -3.33 -3.11 -15.43
N GLN A 174 -2.95 -2.49 -14.32
CA GLN A 174 -3.78 -2.50 -13.11
C GLN A 174 -5.08 -1.71 -13.31
N VAL A 175 -5.02 -0.55 -13.98
CA VAL A 175 -6.19 0.27 -14.31
C VAL A 175 -7.14 -0.49 -15.25
N LYS A 176 -6.62 -1.17 -16.28
CA LYS A 176 -7.46 -2.00 -17.16
C LYS A 176 -8.15 -3.14 -16.40
N GLN A 177 -7.45 -3.78 -15.46
CA GLN A 177 -8.01 -4.84 -14.62
C GLN A 177 -9.02 -4.33 -13.57
N THR A 178 -9.12 -3.02 -13.34
CA THR A 178 -10.06 -2.40 -12.38
C THR A 178 -11.17 -1.63 -13.06
N GLN A 179 -11.28 -1.75 -14.39
CA GLN A 179 -12.24 -0.98 -15.17
C GLN A 179 -13.68 -1.27 -14.75
N ASP A 180 -14.02 -2.52 -14.48
CA ASP A 180 -15.37 -2.92 -14.08
C ASP A 180 -15.73 -2.37 -12.69
N SER A 181 -14.80 -2.47 -11.72
CA SER A 181 -14.92 -1.86 -10.39
C SER A 181 -15.13 -0.36 -10.50
N LEU A 182 -14.33 0.33 -11.32
CA LEU A 182 -14.45 1.77 -11.55
C LEU A 182 -15.83 2.13 -12.12
N LEU A 183 -16.29 1.42 -13.15
CA LEU A 183 -17.59 1.72 -13.78
C LEU A 183 -18.77 1.45 -12.84
N THR A 184 -18.73 0.35 -12.10
CA THR A 184 -19.78 -0.04 -11.15
C THR A 184 -19.89 0.98 -10.01
N HIS A 185 -18.75 1.37 -9.42
CA HIS A 185 -18.73 2.27 -8.28
C HIS A 185 -18.88 3.76 -8.63
N LEU A 186 -19.02 4.14 -9.91
CA LEU A 186 -19.48 5.49 -10.28
C LEU A 186 -20.90 5.79 -9.75
N GLN A 187 -21.71 4.74 -9.55
CA GLN A 187 -23.05 4.80 -9.00
C GLN A 187 -23.13 4.07 -7.63
N ASP A 188 -22.04 4.09 -6.86
CA ASP A 188 -22.01 3.47 -5.54
C ASP A 188 -23.15 3.98 -4.64
N ARG A 189 -23.73 3.07 -3.84
CA ARG A 189 -24.80 3.37 -2.88
C ARG A 189 -24.38 4.44 -1.88
N ASN A 190 -23.10 4.47 -1.52
CA ASN A 190 -22.51 5.50 -0.68
C ASN A 190 -22.04 6.68 -1.54
N PRO A 191 -22.61 7.89 -1.36
CA PRO A 191 -22.27 9.05 -2.19
C PRO A 191 -20.82 9.51 -2.05
N GLN A 192 -20.17 9.25 -0.90
CA GLN A 192 -18.75 9.57 -0.72
C GLN A 192 -17.87 8.64 -1.55
N VAL A 193 -18.20 7.35 -1.60
CA VAL A 193 -17.50 6.36 -2.44
C VAL A 193 -17.68 6.70 -3.91
N ALA A 194 -18.91 7.00 -4.35
CA ALA A 194 -19.18 7.39 -5.74
C ALA A 194 -18.36 8.64 -6.16
N LYS A 195 -18.26 9.64 -5.27
CA LYS A 195 -17.44 10.84 -5.50
C LYS A 195 -15.94 10.51 -5.56
N ALA A 196 -15.45 9.65 -4.67
CA ALA A 196 -14.06 9.20 -4.70
C ALA A 196 -13.76 8.45 -6.00
N CYS A 197 -14.60 7.48 -6.37
CA CYS A 197 -14.48 6.72 -7.61
C CYS A 197 -14.48 7.63 -8.85
N LYS A 198 -15.38 8.62 -8.94
CA LYS A 198 -15.38 9.61 -10.04
C LYS A 198 -14.07 10.39 -10.14
N THR A 199 -13.47 10.72 -9.00
CA THR A 199 -12.18 11.41 -8.95
C THR A 199 -11.05 10.49 -9.41
N THR A 200 -11.03 9.25 -8.92
CA THR A 200 -10.08 8.20 -9.31
C THR A 200 -10.17 7.87 -10.80
N PHE A 201 -11.38 7.74 -11.34
CA PHE A 201 -11.60 7.50 -12.77
C PHE A 201 -10.97 8.58 -13.64
N ARG A 202 -11.09 9.85 -13.24
CA ARG A 202 -10.43 10.98 -13.93
C ARG A 202 -8.91 10.88 -13.86
N ALA A 203 -8.36 10.58 -12.69
CA ALA A 203 -6.91 10.39 -12.50
C ALA A 203 -6.37 9.20 -13.32
N CYS A 204 -7.16 8.13 -13.44
CA CYS A 204 -6.84 6.95 -14.23
C CYS A 204 -7.06 7.12 -15.75
N SER A 205 -7.72 8.19 -16.20
CA SER A 205 -8.05 8.39 -17.62
C SER A 205 -6.86 8.31 -18.58
N PRO A 206 -5.63 8.77 -18.26
CA PRO A 206 -4.47 8.62 -19.15
C PRO A 206 -4.05 7.15 -19.37
N TYR A 207 -4.46 6.26 -18.47
CA TYR A 207 -4.15 4.83 -18.48
C TYR A 207 -5.27 3.98 -19.12
N LEU A 208 -6.48 4.52 -19.21
CA LEU A 208 -7.65 3.89 -19.85
C LEU A 208 -7.71 4.15 -21.36
N ARG A 209 -7.08 5.22 -21.85
CA ARG A 209 -6.99 5.47 -23.29
C ARG A 209 -6.31 4.28 -23.94
N GLN A 210 -7.01 3.62 -24.87
CA GLN A 210 -6.37 2.70 -25.80
C GLN A 210 -5.20 3.45 -26.43
N SER A 211 -4.02 2.82 -26.51
CA SER A 211 -3.04 3.31 -27.48
C SER A 211 -3.78 3.29 -28.81
N LYS A 212 -4.00 4.47 -29.39
CA LYS A 212 -4.37 4.58 -30.81
C LYS A 212 -3.18 4.20 -31.72
N ASP A 213 -2.12 3.66 -31.14
CA ASP A 213 -0.94 3.20 -31.81
C ASP A 213 -0.94 1.66 -31.73
N TYR A 214 -0.89 1.01 -32.90
CA TYR A 214 -0.73 -0.44 -33.16
C TYR A 214 -1.96 -1.34 -33.38
N SER A 215 -3.10 -0.84 -33.86
CA SER A 215 -4.14 -1.74 -34.41
C SER A 215 -4.61 -1.44 -35.84
N PHE A 216 -3.89 -0.59 -36.59
CA PHE A 216 -4.14 -0.37 -38.03
C PHE A 216 -2.84 -0.12 -38.83
N GLN A 217 -1.76 -0.84 -38.52
CA GLN A 217 -0.51 -0.69 -39.30
C GLN A 217 0.35 -1.95 -39.41
N ASN A 218 -0.20 -3.15 -39.19
CA ASN A 218 0.57 -4.40 -39.30
C ASN A 218 -0.08 -5.40 -40.27
N GLU A 219 -0.33 -4.97 -41.50
CA GLU A 219 -0.25 -5.88 -42.66
C GLU A 219 0.85 -5.46 -43.67
N GLU A 220 1.42 -4.25 -43.56
CA GLU A 220 2.50 -3.81 -44.47
C GLU A 220 3.93 -4.09 -43.97
N ASP A 221 4.13 -4.32 -42.67
CA ASP A 221 5.45 -4.48 -42.05
C ASP A 221 6.03 -5.91 -42.10
N GLN A 222 5.40 -6.83 -42.84
CA GLN A 222 5.96 -8.14 -43.16
C GLN A 222 6.79 -8.17 -44.46
N ARG A 223 6.99 -7.01 -45.09
CA ARG A 223 7.75 -6.88 -46.35
C ARG A 223 9.22 -6.64 -46.06
N ASN A 224 10.09 -7.57 -46.47
CA ASN A 224 11.53 -7.40 -46.40
C ASN A 224 12.01 -6.41 -47.50
N PRO A 225 12.32 -5.15 -47.18
CA PRO A 225 12.57 -4.11 -48.18
C PRO A 225 13.88 -4.33 -48.93
N LYS A 226 14.81 -5.09 -48.33
CA LYS A 226 16.09 -5.46 -48.94
C LYS A 226 15.89 -6.50 -50.04
N LEU A 227 15.03 -7.49 -49.80
CA LEU A 227 14.71 -8.53 -50.78
C LEU A 227 14.01 -7.92 -52.01
N CYS A 228 13.06 -7.02 -51.80
CA CYS A 228 12.36 -6.32 -52.89
C CYS A 228 13.31 -5.48 -53.76
N ARG A 229 14.28 -4.78 -53.15
CA ARG A 229 15.30 -4.01 -53.89
C ARG A 229 16.27 -4.90 -54.68
N GLN A 230 16.64 -6.06 -54.14
CA GLN A 230 17.51 -7.00 -54.85
C GLN A 230 16.77 -7.62 -56.04
N LEU A 231 15.52 -8.05 -55.85
CA LEU A 231 14.72 -8.63 -56.92
C LEU A 231 14.38 -7.61 -58.01
N SER A 232 14.12 -6.35 -57.67
CA SER A 232 13.88 -5.31 -58.68
C SER A 232 15.09 -5.03 -59.58
N HIS A 233 16.31 -5.28 -59.08
CA HIS A 233 17.53 -5.00 -59.84
C HIS A 233 17.98 -6.19 -60.70
N TYR A 234 17.79 -7.43 -60.22
CA TYR A 234 18.32 -8.61 -60.88
C TYR A 234 17.26 -9.46 -61.60
N HIS A 235 16.03 -9.53 -61.09
CA HIS A 235 14.96 -10.40 -61.61
C HIS A 235 13.55 -9.79 -61.39
N PRO A 236 13.15 -8.77 -62.15
CA PRO A 236 11.89 -8.06 -61.96
C PRO A 236 10.65 -8.97 -62.16
N GLU A 237 10.75 -10.00 -63.01
CA GLU A 237 9.71 -11.01 -63.22
C GLU A 237 9.38 -11.82 -61.96
N LEU A 238 10.37 -12.12 -61.12
CA LEU A 238 10.15 -12.83 -59.86
C LEU A 238 9.46 -11.94 -58.83
N LEU A 239 9.78 -10.64 -58.81
CA LEU A 239 9.10 -9.67 -57.95
C LEU A 239 7.60 -9.63 -58.26
N GLN A 240 7.24 -9.59 -59.54
CA GLN A 240 5.84 -9.59 -59.98
C GLN A 240 5.12 -10.90 -59.61
N PHE A 241 5.80 -12.04 -59.69
CA PHE A 241 5.28 -13.33 -59.23
C PHE A 241 5.01 -13.34 -57.72
N PHE A 242 5.91 -12.80 -56.89
CA PHE A 242 5.71 -12.73 -55.44
C PHE A 242 4.55 -11.81 -55.05
N TYR A 243 4.40 -10.67 -55.73
CA TYR A 243 3.26 -9.76 -55.53
C TYR A 243 1.94 -10.39 -55.97
N ALA A 244 1.91 -11.08 -57.11
CA ALA A 244 0.69 -11.72 -57.62
C ALA A 244 0.17 -12.84 -56.68
N ASN A 245 1.09 -13.50 -55.96
CA ASN A 245 0.77 -14.60 -55.04
C ASN A 245 0.71 -14.18 -53.57
N LYS A 246 0.80 -12.88 -53.25
CA LYS A 246 0.79 -12.33 -51.88
C LYS A 246 1.82 -12.95 -50.93
N ILE A 247 2.98 -13.34 -51.46
CA ILE A 247 4.10 -13.91 -50.68
C ILE A 247 4.96 -12.76 -50.10
N LEU A 248 4.92 -11.58 -50.72
CA LEU A 248 5.45 -10.29 -50.28
C LEU A 248 4.31 -9.25 -50.40
#